data_AF-A0A397RR34-F1
#
_entry.id   AF-A0A397RR34-F1
#
_cell.length_a   1.000
_cell.length_b   1.000
_cell.length_c   1.000
_cell.angle_alpha   90.00
_cell.angle_beta   90.00
_cell.angle_gamma   90.00
#
_symmetry.space_group_name_H-M   'P 1'
#
loop_
_entity.id
_entity.type
_entity.pdbx_description
1 polymer ?
#
loop_
_entity_poly.entity_id
_entity_poly.type
_entity_poly.pdbx_seq_one_letter_code
_entity_poly.pdbx_strand_id
1 'polypeptide(L)'
;MRKNLSEMTLEELWQLFPIVLVEHQECWKNWYLEEETLLKNALSKMCRISHIGSTAIPTIWAKPIIDILVEIPREGNLFDYKDLVIKNGYICMSQSENRLSFNKGYTENGFAERTFHLHLRYAGDNNELYFRDYLIEFPDVAKEYEKLKLSLWKEYEHNRDAYTNAKTEFVKKYTEQAKLIYGNRYWKITYESFAKLLKDELVMDDYWILNCIYVKKQ
;
A
#
# COMPACT_ATOMS: atom_id res chain seq x y z
N MET A 1 -11.62 -33.76 -0.36
CA MET A 1 -10.72 -32.66 -0.79
C MET A 1 -11.15 -31.41 -0.05
N ARG A 2 -10.21 -30.58 0.43
CA ARG A 2 -10.56 -29.24 0.91
C ARG A 2 -11.05 -28.41 -0.28
N LYS A 3 -11.96 -27.46 -0.02
CA LYS A 3 -12.43 -26.50 -1.04
C LYS A 3 -11.24 -25.65 -1.50
N ASN A 4 -11.22 -25.26 -2.77
CA ASN A 4 -10.33 -24.19 -3.21
C ASN A 4 -10.77 -22.87 -2.57
N LEU A 5 -9.86 -21.91 -2.43
CA LEU A 5 -10.18 -20.60 -1.83
C LEU A 5 -11.32 -19.86 -2.58
N SER A 6 -11.41 -20.03 -3.90
CA SER A 6 -12.47 -19.44 -4.74
C SER A 6 -13.86 -20.04 -4.51
N GLU A 7 -13.94 -21.20 -3.86
CA GLU A 7 -15.18 -21.94 -3.58
C GLU A 7 -15.65 -21.74 -2.13
N MET A 8 -14.86 -21.04 -1.31
CA MET A 8 -15.19 -20.77 0.09
C MET A 8 -16.09 -19.55 0.23
N THR A 9 -17.02 -19.59 1.19
CA THR A 9 -17.77 -18.39 1.58
C THR A 9 -16.87 -17.38 2.29
N LEU A 10 -17.35 -16.14 2.45
CA LEU A 10 -16.60 -15.10 3.15
C LEU A 10 -16.34 -15.49 4.61
N GLU A 11 -17.31 -16.14 5.27
CA GLU A 11 -17.18 -16.65 6.63
C GLU A 11 -16.13 -17.76 6.71
N GLU A 12 -16.12 -18.71 5.77
CA GLU A 12 -15.10 -19.77 5.70
C GLU A 12 -13.69 -19.16 5.53
N LEU A 13 -13.55 -18.14 4.68
CA LEU A 13 -12.30 -17.40 4.50
C LEU A 13 -11.90 -16.65 5.78
N TRP A 14 -12.85 -16.04 6.52
CA TRP A 14 -12.56 -15.37 7.78
C TRP A 14 -12.15 -16.32 8.90
N GLN A 15 -12.64 -17.56 8.87
CA GLN A 15 -12.18 -18.62 9.77
C GLN A 15 -10.77 -19.08 9.41
N LEU A 16 -10.46 -19.21 8.11
CA LEU A 16 -9.15 -19.64 7.62
C LEU A 16 -8.07 -18.55 7.78
N PHE A 17 -8.47 -17.28 7.69
CA PHE A 17 -7.58 -16.11 7.74
C PHE A 17 -7.99 -15.15 8.87
N PRO A 18 -7.95 -15.61 10.13
CA PRO A 18 -8.35 -14.79 11.27
C PRO A 18 -7.43 -13.58 11.41
N ILE A 19 -7.93 -12.55 12.07
CA ILE A 19 -7.08 -11.45 12.50
C ILE A 19 -6.19 -11.96 13.63
N VAL A 20 -4.89 -11.80 13.45
CA VAL A 20 -3.89 -12.02 14.50
C VAL A 20 -3.01 -10.78 14.54
N LEU A 21 -2.70 -10.29 15.74
CA LEU A 21 -1.72 -9.23 15.94
C LEU A 21 -0.52 -9.81 16.67
N VAL A 22 0.67 -9.44 16.20
CA VAL A 22 1.96 -9.82 16.80
C VAL A 22 2.82 -8.57 16.98
N GLU A 23 3.80 -8.65 17.88
CA GLU A 23 4.86 -7.65 17.98
C GLU A 23 5.55 -7.43 16.64
N HIS A 24 6.09 -6.22 16.45
CA HIS A 24 6.80 -5.89 15.23
C HIS A 24 7.99 -6.82 15.00
N GLN A 25 8.20 -7.24 13.75
CA GLN A 25 9.31 -8.12 13.38
C GLN A 25 10.21 -7.43 12.35
N GLU A 26 11.51 -7.38 12.63
CA GLU A 26 12.51 -6.74 11.75
C GLU A 26 12.55 -7.37 10.35
N CYS A 27 12.19 -8.66 10.23
CA CYS A 27 12.14 -9.37 8.96
C CYS A 27 11.16 -8.75 7.96
N TRP A 28 10.12 -8.04 8.43
CA TRP A 28 9.11 -7.43 7.56
C TRP A 28 9.70 -6.37 6.63
N LYS A 29 10.71 -5.62 7.09
CA LYS A 29 11.44 -4.68 6.25
C LYS A 29 12.17 -5.41 5.11
N ASN A 30 12.80 -6.54 5.40
CA ASN A 30 13.52 -7.32 4.40
C ASN A 30 12.56 -7.97 3.39
N TRP A 31 11.45 -8.55 3.87
CA TRP A 31 10.41 -9.11 3.00
C TRP A 31 9.81 -8.05 2.08
N TYR A 32 9.57 -6.84 2.59
CA TYR A 32 9.17 -5.72 1.74
C TYR A 32 10.23 -5.40 0.68
N LEU A 33 11.50 -5.26 1.05
CA LEU A 33 12.56 -4.87 0.10
C LEU A 33 12.78 -5.92 -1.00
N GLU A 34 12.69 -7.21 -0.66
CA GLU A 34 12.74 -8.31 -1.63
C GLU A 34 11.56 -8.23 -2.61
N GLU A 35 10.34 -8.05 -2.09
CA GLU A 35 9.12 -7.97 -2.91
C GLU A 35 9.08 -6.68 -3.74
N GLU A 36 9.56 -5.55 -3.20
CA GLU A 36 9.73 -4.28 -3.91
C GLU A 36 10.69 -4.45 -5.09
N THR A 37 11.80 -5.18 -4.91
CA THR A 37 12.77 -5.45 -5.97
C THR A 37 12.14 -6.29 -7.09
N LEU A 38 11.39 -7.34 -6.73
CA LEU A 38 10.65 -8.16 -7.70
C LEU A 38 9.65 -7.32 -8.50
N LEU A 39 8.85 -6.50 -7.82
CA LEU A 39 7.85 -5.64 -8.47
C LEU A 39 8.51 -4.55 -9.33
N LYS A 40 9.61 -3.93 -8.89
CA LYS A 40 10.36 -2.94 -9.70
C LYS A 40 10.91 -3.53 -10.99
N ASN A 41 11.30 -4.81 -11.00
CA ASN A 41 11.77 -5.49 -12.21
C ASN A 41 10.65 -5.84 -13.17
N ALA A 42 9.45 -6.13 -12.65
CA ALA A 42 8.29 -6.50 -13.47
C ALA A 42 7.48 -5.30 -13.97
N LEU A 43 7.48 -4.20 -13.22
CA LEU A 43 6.71 -2.99 -13.49
C LEU A 43 7.61 -1.90 -14.11
N SER A 44 6.99 -0.79 -14.52
CA SER A 44 7.72 0.38 -15.02
C SER A 44 8.55 1.03 -13.91
N LYS A 45 9.76 1.50 -14.25
CA LYS A 45 10.61 2.34 -13.38
C LYS A 45 9.94 3.65 -12.95
N MET A 46 8.85 4.05 -13.63
CA MET A 46 8.06 5.22 -13.27
C MET A 46 7.12 4.97 -12.08
N CYS A 47 6.96 3.73 -11.64
CA CYS A 47 6.11 3.42 -10.49
C CYS A 47 6.83 3.81 -9.19
N ARG A 48 6.10 4.45 -8.28
CA ARG A 48 6.53 4.52 -6.88
C ARG A 48 5.99 3.29 -6.16
N ILE A 49 6.88 2.52 -5.56
CA ILE A 49 6.52 1.39 -4.70
C ILE A 49 6.89 1.76 -3.27
N SER A 50 6.00 1.49 -2.31
CA SER A 50 6.19 1.91 -0.93
C SER A 50 5.62 0.92 0.08
N HIS A 51 6.37 0.67 1.15
CA HIS A 51 5.90 -0.11 2.30
C HIS A 51 4.90 0.72 3.07
N ILE A 52 3.66 0.30 3.18
CA ILE A 52 2.61 0.98 3.95
C ILE A 52 2.05 0.04 5.03
N GLY A 53 0.96 0.45 5.67
CA GLY A 53 0.32 -0.35 6.70
C GLY A 53 1.11 -0.41 8.01
N SER A 54 0.62 -1.23 8.95
CA SER A 54 1.21 -1.30 10.29
C SER A 54 2.57 -2.02 10.32
N THR A 55 2.85 -2.91 9.38
CA THR A 55 4.15 -3.61 9.31
C THR A 55 5.30 -2.69 8.91
N ALA A 56 5.01 -1.49 8.39
CA ALA A 56 6.00 -0.45 8.12
C ALA A 56 6.31 0.43 9.34
N ILE A 57 5.62 0.24 10.48
CA ILE A 57 5.75 1.05 11.69
C ILE A 57 6.41 0.19 12.78
N PRO A 58 7.69 0.43 13.14
CA PRO A 58 8.44 -0.46 14.04
C PRO A 58 7.93 -0.57 15.47
N THR A 59 7.15 0.39 15.92
CA THR A 59 6.80 0.57 17.34
C THR A 59 5.45 -0.03 17.73
N ILE A 60 4.73 -0.66 16.80
CA ILE A 60 3.36 -1.14 17.02
C ILE A 60 3.13 -2.60 16.62
N TRP A 61 2.22 -3.26 17.31
CA TRP A 61 1.71 -4.59 16.95
C TRP A 61 0.96 -4.54 15.62
N ALA A 62 1.12 -5.54 14.77
CA ALA A 62 0.52 -5.58 13.44
C ALA A 62 0.03 -6.97 13.07
N LYS A 63 -0.84 -7.02 12.04
CA LYS A 63 -1.07 -8.28 11.32
C LYS A 63 0.22 -8.59 10.56
N PRO A 64 0.71 -9.85 10.54
CA PRO A 64 1.93 -10.22 9.83
C PRO A 64 1.69 -10.30 8.32
N ILE A 65 1.28 -9.17 7.73
CA ILE A 65 0.98 -8.99 6.32
C ILE A 65 1.66 -7.70 5.86
N ILE A 66 2.46 -7.79 4.82
CA ILE A 66 3.16 -6.63 4.25
C ILE A 66 2.21 -5.90 3.31
N ASP A 67 1.82 -4.68 3.65
CA ASP A 67 1.04 -3.82 2.75
C ASP A 67 1.99 -3.02 1.84
N ILE A 68 1.78 -3.10 0.53
CA ILE A 68 2.58 -2.45 -0.51
C ILE A 68 1.66 -1.51 -1.30
N LEU A 69 2.04 -0.24 -1.40
CA LEU A 69 1.40 0.71 -2.30
C LEU A 69 2.24 0.82 -3.58
N VAL A 70 1.61 0.57 -4.71
CA VAL A 70 2.17 0.83 -6.05
C VAL A 70 1.39 1.98 -6.67
N GLU A 71 2.09 3.08 -6.90
CA GLU A 71 1.54 4.25 -7.60
C GLU A 71 2.09 4.33 -9.02
N ILE A 72 1.17 4.39 -9.99
CA ILE A 72 1.49 4.52 -11.41
C ILE A 72 1.23 5.96 -11.89
N PRO A 73 1.86 6.38 -13.01
CA PRO A 73 1.55 7.67 -13.65
C PRO A 73 0.07 7.81 -13.98
N ARG A 74 -0.46 9.04 -13.98
CA ARG A 74 -1.89 9.30 -14.29
C ARG A 74 -2.23 9.06 -15.75
N GLU A 75 -1.22 9.08 -16.61
CA GLU A 75 -1.28 8.77 -18.02
C GLU A 75 -1.23 7.27 -18.29
N GLY A 76 -0.85 6.47 -17.28
CA GLY A 76 -0.80 5.01 -17.38
C GLY A 76 -2.19 4.38 -17.32
N ASN A 77 -2.31 3.16 -17.82
CA ASN A 77 -3.54 2.37 -17.71
C ASN A 77 -3.39 1.32 -16.60
N LEU A 78 -4.19 1.41 -15.54
CA LEU A 78 -4.18 0.46 -14.42
C LEU A 78 -4.27 -1.02 -14.85
N PHE A 79 -4.98 -1.31 -15.94
CA PHE A 79 -5.16 -2.67 -16.44
C PHE A 79 -3.89 -3.29 -17.01
N ASP A 80 -3.01 -2.49 -17.61
CA ASP A 80 -1.72 -2.97 -18.12
C ASP A 80 -0.82 -3.41 -16.94
N TYR A 81 -0.85 -2.65 -15.84
CA TYR A 81 -0.14 -2.97 -14.61
C TYR A 81 -0.78 -4.15 -13.86
N LYS A 82 -2.10 -4.30 -13.91
CA LYS A 82 -2.82 -5.43 -13.30
C LYS A 82 -2.28 -6.76 -13.79
N ASP A 83 -2.12 -6.93 -15.10
CA ASP A 83 -1.67 -8.19 -15.68
C ASP A 83 -0.22 -8.51 -15.29
N LEU A 84 0.64 -7.48 -15.19
CA LEU A 84 2.00 -7.63 -14.69
C LEU A 84 2.03 -8.06 -13.22
N VAL A 85 1.18 -7.46 -12.37
CA VAL A 85 1.06 -7.84 -10.96
C VAL A 85 0.60 -9.30 -10.82
N ILE A 86 -0.42 -9.72 -11.59
CA ILE A 86 -0.91 -11.10 -11.60
C ILE A 86 0.18 -12.10 -12.02
N LYS A 87 0.97 -11.77 -13.06
CA LYS A 87 2.12 -12.59 -13.50
C LYS A 87 3.18 -12.79 -12.41
N ASN A 88 3.21 -11.94 -11.38
CA ASN A 88 4.12 -12.04 -10.23
C ASN A 88 3.51 -12.78 -9.02
N GLY A 89 2.44 -13.55 -9.24
CA GLY A 89 1.86 -14.45 -8.24
C GLY A 89 0.83 -13.78 -7.32
N TYR A 90 0.33 -12.61 -7.69
CA TYR A 90 -0.74 -11.92 -6.99
C TYR A 90 -2.12 -12.31 -7.53
N ILE A 91 -3.09 -12.41 -6.63
CA ILE A 91 -4.50 -12.63 -6.95
C ILE A 91 -5.24 -11.31 -6.79
N CYS A 92 -5.94 -10.88 -7.84
CA CYS A 92 -6.76 -9.66 -7.81
C CYS A 92 -8.02 -9.91 -6.96
N MET A 93 -8.16 -9.18 -5.86
CA MET A 93 -9.26 -9.34 -4.90
C MET A 93 -10.39 -8.35 -5.13
N SER A 94 -10.05 -7.13 -5.56
CA SER A 94 -11.02 -6.10 -5.88
C SER A 94 -10.50 -5.17 -6.96
N GLN A 95 -11.43 -4.62 -7.73
CA GLN A 95 -11.14 -3.74 -8.84
C GLN A 95 -12.22 -2.65 -8.91
N SER A 96 -11.76 -1.41 -8.93
CA SER A 96 -12.55 -0.23 -9.30
C SER A 96 -11.79 0.56 -10.37
N GLU A 97 -12.40 1.64 -10.87
CA GLU A 97 -11.81 2.51 -11.91
C GLU A 97 -10.42 3.06 -11.53
N ASN A 98 -10.20 3.32 -10.24
CA ASN A 98 -9.00 4.03 -9.76
C ASN A 98 -8.14 3.24 -8.76
N ARG A 99 -8.63 2.07 -8.30
CA ARG A 99 -7.95 1.26 -7.27
C ARG A 99 -8.14 -0.22 -7.52
N LEU A 100 -7.04 -0.97 -7.50
CA LEU A 100 -7.04 -2.43 -7.49
C LEU A 100 -6.33 -2.93 -6.24
N SER A 101 -6.87 -3.99 -5.64
CA SER A 101 -6.26 -4.63 -4.45
C SER A 101 -5.95 -6.08 -4.77
N PHE A 102 -4.77 -6.55 -4.33
CA PHE A 102 -4.29 -7.89 -4.58
C PHE A 102 -3.75 -8.54 -3.32
N ASN A 103 -3.82 -9.87 -3.29
CA ASN A 103 -3.23 -10.69 -2.23
C ASN A 103 -2.20 -11.66 -2.81
N LYS A 104 -1.15 -11.95 -2.02
CA LYS A 104 -0.19 -13.03 -2.27
C LYS A 104 0.11 -13.74 -0.94
N GLY A 105 0.25 -15.06 -0.97
CA GLY A 105 0.51 -15.87 0.23
C GLY A 105 -0.74 -16.39 0.96
N TYR A 106 -1.91 -16.32 0.35
CA TYR A 106 -3.13 -16.96 0.87
C TYR A 106 -3.22 -18.39 0.33
N THR A 107 -3.32 -19.40 1.20
CA THR A 107 -3.36 -20.81 0.81
C THR A 107 -4.55 -21.54 1.44
N GLU A 108 -4.88 -22.72 0.92
CA GLU A 108 -5.92 -23.60 1.50
C GLU A 108 -5.60 -24.09 2.93
N ASN A 109 -4.36 -23.87 3.39
CA ASN A 109 -3.90 -24.22 4.72
C ASN A 109 -3.69 -22.98 5.62
N GLY A 110 -4.16 -21.80 5.18
CA GLY A 110 -3.97 -20.53 5.89
C GLY A 110 -2.91 -19.65 5.24
N PHE A 111 -2.38 -18.69 5.99
CA PHE A 111 -1.33 -17.80 5.50
C PHE A 111 -0.03 -18.57 5.24
N ALA A 112 0.61 -18.30 4.11
CA ALA A 112 2.01 -18.61 3.90
C ALA A 112 2.87 -17.78 4.86
N GLU A 113 4.12 -18.19 5.05
CA GLU A 113 5.10 -17.47 5.88
C GLU A 113 5.18 -15.99 5.50
N ARG A 114 5.19 -15.70 4.19
CA ARG A 114 5.22 -14.36 3.63
C ARG A 114 3.89 -14.05 2.96
N THR A 115 3.16 -13.10 3.52
CA THR A 115 1.86 -12.66 3.01
C THR A 115 1.93 -11.17 2.65
N PHE A 116 1.38 -10.83 1.49
CA PHE A 116 1.42 -9.47 0.96
C PHE A 116 0.03 -9.01 0.54
N HIS A 117 -0.27 -7.75 0.83
CA HIS A 117 -1.36 -6.98 0.23
C HIS A 117 -0.77 -5.92 -0.67
N LEU A 118 -1.14 -5.92 -1.94
CA LEU A 118 -0.69 -4.90 -2.89
C LEU A 118 -1.88 -4.02 -3.27
N HIS A 119 -1.68 -2.71 -3.13
CA HIS A 119 -2.64 -1.66 -3.49
C HIS A 119 -2.11 -0.92 -4.71
N LEU A 120 -2.74 -1.10 -5.87
CA LEU A 120 -2.36 -0.45 -7.12
C LEU A 120 -3.27 0.76 -7.36
N ARG A 121 -2.67 1.94 -7.49
CA ARG A 121 -3.39 3.23 -7.57
C ARG A 121 -2.67 4.21 -8.48
N TYR A 122 -3.35 5.30 -8.85
CA TYR A 122 -2.71 6.42 -9.52
C TYR A 122 -1.89 7.28 -8.55
N ALA A 123 -0.84 7.90 -9.07
CA ALA A 123 -0.01 8.84 -8.33
C ALA A 123 -0.84 9.95 -7.67
N GLY A 124 -0.60 10.13 -6.37
CA GLY A 124 -1.33 11.09 -5.52
C GLY A 124 -2.38 10.46 -4.61
N ASP A 125 -2.80 9.22 -4.88
CA ASP A 125 -3.72 8.47 -4.01
C ASP A 125 -2.94 7.66 -2.96
N ASN A 126 -2.33 8.38 -2.01
CA ASN A 126 -1.25 7.87 -1.15
C ASN A 126 -1.38 8.28 0.33
N ASN A 127 -2.61 8.38 0.82
CA ASN A 127 -2.91 8.70 2.22
C ASN A 127 -2.15 7.84 3.22
N GLU A 128 -1.93 6.57 2.89
CA GLU A 128 -1.25 5.60 3.73
C GLU A 128 0.22 5.97 3.99
N LEU A 129 0.89 6.69 3.09
CA LEU A 129 2.24 7.21 3.32
C LEU A 129 2.24 8.29 4.40
N TYR A 130 1.28 9.22 4.33
CA TYR A 130 1.10 10.27 5.34
C TYR A 130 0.81 9.67 6.71
N PHE A 131 -0.12 8.71 6.78
CA PHE A 131 -0.47 8.04 8.02
C PHE A 131 0.73 7.27 8.61
N ARG A 132 1.45 6.49 7.78
CA ARG A 132 2.64 5.75 8.19
C ARG A 132 3.70 6.67 8.79
N ASP A 133 4.11 7.69 8.04
CA ASP A 133 5.22 8.56 8.47
C ASP A 133 4.83 9.38 9.71
N TYR A 134 3.55 9.77 9.82
CA TYR A 134 3.05 10.42 11.03
C TYR A 134 3.14 9.51 12.26
N LEU A 135 2.73 8.24 12.16
CA LEU A 135 2.85 7.32 13.29
C LEU A 135 4.32 6.98 13.63
N ILE A 136 5.22 7.01 12.66
CA ILE A 136 6.66 6.84 12.91
C ILE A 136 7.22 8.04 13.69
N GLU A 137 6.82 9.27 13.32
CA GLU A 137 7.32 10.51 13.93
C GLU A 137 6.66 10.82 15.28
N PHE A 138 5.40 10.39 15.48
CA PHE A 138 4.60 10.64 16.69
C PHE A 138 4.28 9.31 17.43
N PRO A 139 5.24 8.77 18.22
CA PRO A 139 5.11 7.44 18.82
C PRO A 139 3.95 7.31 19.82
N ASP A 140 3.58 8.38 20.52
CA ASP A 140 2.42 8.37 21.43
C ASP A 140 1.11 8.11 20.66
N VAL A 141 0.95 8.71 19.48
CA VAL A 141 -0.19 8.47 18.60
C VAL A 141 -0.15 7.05 18.03
N ALA A 142 1.05 6.53 17.71
CA ALA A 142 1.19 5.14 17.30
C ALA A 142 0.73 4.17 18.39
N LYS A 143 1.00 4.49 19.67
CA LYS A 143 0.53 3.70 20.81
C LYS A 143 -0.99 3.80 21.01
N GLU A 144 -1.60 4.96 20.78
CA GLU A 144 -3.06 5.07 20.73
C GLU A 144 -3.66 4.18 19.63
N TYR A 145 -3.06 4.18 18.44
CA TYR A 145 -3.50 3.33 17.33
C TYR A 145 -3.36 1.84 17.64
N GLU A 146 -2.25 1.44 18.27
CA GLU A 146 -2.05 0.08 18.76
C GLU A 146 -3.12 -0.33 19.78
N LYS A 147 -3.39 0.52 20.78
CA LYS A 147 -4.41 0.26 21.79
C LYS A 147 -5.79 0.05 21.16
N LEU A 148 -6.17 0.89 20.19
CA LEU A 148 -7.39 0.72 19.42
C LEU A 148 -7.41 -0.61 18.65
N LYS A 149 -6.32 -0.96 17.97
CA LYS A 149 -6.22 -2.23 17.24
C LYS A 149 -6.36 -3.44 18.14
N LEU A 150 -5.76 -3.40 19.34
CA LEU A 150 -5.82 -4.48 20.32
C LEU A 150 -7.22 -4.60 20.92
N SER A 151 -7.90 -3.49 21.23
CA SER A 151 -9.26 -3.53 21.77
C SER A 151 -10.27 -4.10 20.78
N LEU A 152 -10.07 -3.85 19.48
CA LEU A 152 -10.92 -4.35 18.39
C LEU A 152 -10.60 -5.81 18.00
N TRP A 153 -9.43 -6.33 18.37
CA TRP A 153 -8.93 -7.59 17.84
C TRP A 153 -9.87 -8.75 18.18
N LYS A 154 -10.17 -8.95 19.46
CA LYS A 154 -10.95 -10.13 19.89
C LYS A 154 -12.43 -10.06 19.50
N GLU A 155 -12.98 -8.85 19.43
CA GLU A 155 -14.36 -8.63 18.97
C GLU A 155 -14.53 -8.97 17.48
N TYR A 156 -13.54 -8.61 16.66
CA TYR A 156 -13.62 -8.75 15.20
C TYR A 156 -12.66 -9.79 14.62
N GLU A 157 -12.24 -10.79 15.42
CA GLU A 157 -11.22 -11.79 15.04
C GLU A 157 -11.53 -12.47 13.71
N HIS A 158 -12.82 -12.74 13.45
CA HIS A 158 -13.33 -13.32 12.21
C HIS A 158 -14.22 -12.37 11.42
N ASN A 159 -14.03 -11.05 11.55
CA ASN A 159 -14.76 -10.05 10.76
C ASN A 159 -13.81 -8.93 10.32
N ARG A 160 -13.12 -9.17 9.21
CA ARG A 160 -12.08 -8.25 8.68
C ARG A 160 -12.63 -6.88 8.33
N ASP A 161 -13.84 -6.83 7.79
CA ASP A 161 -14.45 -5.60 7.31
C ASP A 161 -14.84 -4.71 8.49
N ALA A 162 -15.50 -5.28 9.51
CA ALA A 162 -15.82 -4.55 10.73
C ALA A 162 -14.57 -4.06 11.46
N TYR A 163 -13.52 -4.89 11.56
CA TYR A 163 -12.24 -4.47 12.13
C TYR A 163 -11.61 -3.30 11.37
N THR A 164 -11.72 -3.30 10.04
CA THR A 164 -11.17 -2.23 9.20
C THR A 164 -11.98 -0.94 9.38
N ASN A 165 -13.31 -1.05 9.32
CA ASN A 165 -14.24 0.06 9.46
C ASN A 165 -14.14 0.75 10.83
N ALA A 166 -13.97 -0.03 11.91
CA ALA A 166 -13.87 0.49 13.26
C ALA A 166 -12.63 1.39 13.50
N LYS A 167 -11.64 1.35 12.60
CA LYS A 167 -10.42 2.18 12.67
C LYS A 167 -10.46 3.40 11.76
N THR A 168 -11.45 3.49 10.87
CA THR A 168 -11.48 4.48 9.78
C THR A 168 -11.36 5.91 10.28
N GLU A 169 -12.11 6.28 11.32
CA GLU A 169 -12.08 7.65 11.86
C GLU A 169 -10.71 8.02 12.44
N PHE A 170 -10.06 7.08 13.14
CA PHE A 170 -8.70 7.29 13.66
C PHE A 170 -7.70 7.50 12.52
N VAL A 171 -7.74 6.61 11.51
CA VAL A 171 -6.84 6.69 10.35
C VAL A 171 -7.05 8.00 9.60
N LYS A 172 -8.30 8.39 9.36
CA LYS A 172 -8.66 9.62 8.66
C LYS A 172 -8.15 10.86 9.40
N LYS A 173 -8.45 10.98 10.70
CA LYS A 173 -8.02 12.11 11.54
C LYS A 173 -6.51 12.33 11.44
N TYR A 174 -5.70 11.31 11.68
CA TYR A 174 -4.25 11.48 11.70
C TYR A 174 -3.63 11.54 10.30
N THR A 175 -4.29 11.00 9.27
CA THR A 175 -3.91 11.27 7.87
C THR A 175 -4.08 12.76 7.53
N GLU A 176 -5.20 13.37 7.95
CA GLU A 176 -5.45 14.80 7.72
C GLU A 176 -4.44 15.67 8.48
N GLN A 177 -4.14 15.35 9.74
CA GLN A 177 -3.08 16.03 10.51
C GLN A 177 -1.71 15.91 9.82
N ALA A 178 -1.36 14.71 9.37
CA ALA A 178 -0.13 14.46 8.65
C ALA A 178 -0.01 15.30 7.36
N LYS A 179 -1.10 15.44 6.60
CA LYS A 179 -1.13 16.29 5.40
C LYS A 179 -0.95 17.78 5.72
N LEU A 180 -1.48 18.25 6.84
CA LEU A 180 -1.27 19.63 7.29
C LEU A 180 0.21 19.90 7.62
N ILE A 181 0.89 18.96 8.26
CA ILE A 181 2.31 19.10 8.64
C ILE A 181 3.23 18.91 7.43
N TYR A 182 2.99 17.89 6.62
CA TYR A 182 3.91 17.48 5.55
C TYR A 182 3.61 18.12 4.20
N GLY A 183 2.45 18.77 4.04
CA GLY A 183 2.03 19.40 2.80
C GLY A 183 2.10 18.45 1.62
N ASN A 184 2.85 18.83 0.59
CA ASN A 184 2.98 18.10 -0.68
C ASN A 184 4.12 17.07 -0.72
N ARG A 185 4.52 16.52 0.43
CA ARG A 185 5.67 15.59 0.56
C ARG A 185 5.68 14.49 -0.50
N TYR A 186 4.53 13.87 -0.78
CA TYR A 186 4.45 12.77 -1.76
C TYR A 186 3.91 13.18 -3.14
N TRP A 187 3.72 14.48 -3.39
CA TRP A 187 3.31 14.99 -4.71
C TRP A 187 4.51 15.36 -5.61
N LYS A 188 5.68 15.66 -5.02
CA LYS A 188 6.87 16.12 -5.76
C LYS A 188 7.53 15.08 -6.67
N ILE A 189 7.26 13.78 -6.48
CA ILE A 189 7.98 12.68 -7.14
C ILE A 189 7.53 12.44 -8.58
N THR A 190 6.46 13.06 -9.07
CA THR A 190 6.02 12.86 -10.45
C THR A 190 6.73 13.77 -11.44
N TYR A 191 6.97 15.05 -11.13
CA TYR A 191 7.53 16.00 -12.11
C TYR A 191 9.05 15.91 -12.27
N GLU A 192 9.82 15.77 -11.19
CA GLU A 192 11.29 15.70 -11.28
C GLU A 192 11.74 14.40 -11.94
N SER A 193 11.05 13.29 -11.65
CA SER A 193 11.31 11.98 -12.28
C SER A 193 10.94 12.00 -13.77
N PHE A 194 9.81 12.62 -14.12
CA PHE A 194 9.38 12.76 -15.52
C PHE A 194 10.28 13.73 -16.30
N ALA A 195 10.66 14.86 -15.70
CA ALA A 195 11.60 15.80 -16.28
C ALA A 195 13.00 15.20 -16.46
N LYS A 196 13.44 14.35 -15.52
CA LYS A 196 14.71 13.62 -15.62
C LYS A 196 14.69 12.57 -16.73
N LEU A 197 13.60 11.79 -16.85
CA LEU A 197 13.41 10.84 -17.96
C LEU A 197 13.34 11.55 -19.33
N LEU A 198 12.63 12.68 -19.44
CA LEU A 198 12.60 13.48 -20.67
C LEU A 198 13.98 14.05 -21.02
N LYS A 199 14.80 14.44 -20.02
CA LYS A 199 16.18 14.88 -20.24
C LYS A 199 17.07 13.74 -20.73
N ASP A 200 16.91 12.55 -20.17
CA ASP A 200 17.74 11.39 -20.48
C ASP A 200 17.37 10.74 -21.84
N GLU A 201 16.11 10.83 -22.30
CA GLU A 201 15.65 10.22 -23.56
C GLU A 201 15.54 11.18 -24.77
N LEU A 202 15.33 12.49 -24.57
CA LEU A 202 14.95 13.40 -25.67
C LEU A 202 15.89 14.60 -25.93
N VAL A 203 17.00 14.77 -25.18
CA VAL A 203 17.91 15.93 -25.30
C VAL A 203 17.13 17.25 -25.41
N MET A 204 16.26 17.50 -24.44
CA MET A 204 15.46 18.73 -24.40
C MET A 204 16.10 19.78 -23.49
N ASP A 205 16.19 21.02 -24.00
CA ASP A 205 16.78 22.15 -23.29
C ASP A 205 15.85 22.70 -22.19
N ASP A 206 16.45 23.30 -21.15
CA ASP A 206 15.81 23.71 -19.90
C ASP A 206 14.63 24.69 -20.11
N TYR A 207 14.66 25.44 -21.22
CA TYR A 207 13.62 26.40 -21.60
C TYR A 207 12.27 25.77 -21.95
N TRP A 208 12.25 24.57 -22.53
CA TRP A 208 11.00 23.86 -22.86
C TRP A 208 10.36 23.22 -21.63
N ILE A 209 11.19 22.75 -20.69
CA ILE A 209 10.72 22.17 -19.44
C ILE A 209 10.03 23.25 -18.60
N LEU A 210 10.62 24.44 -18.50
CA LEU A 210 10.03 25.59 -17.81
C LEU A 210 8.71 26.07 -18.45
N ASN A 211 8.60 26.07 -19.78
CA ASN A 211 7.35 26.46 -20.44
C ASN A 211 6.21 25.43 -20.26
N CYS A 212 6.51 24.13 -20.30
CA CYS A 212 5.52 23.10 -19.97
C CYS A 212 5.06 23.19 -18.50
N ILE A 213 5.96 23.58 -17.58
CA ILE A 213 5.66 23.81 -16.16
C ILE A 213 4.71 25.02 -15.98
N TYR A 214 4.84 26.07 -16.79
CA TYR A 214 4.06 27.29 -16.64
C TYR A 214 2.65 27.20 -17.25
N VAL A 215 2.50 26.46 -18.37
CA VAL A 215 1.23 26.37 -19.11
C VAL A 215 0.18 25.49 -18.40
N LYS A 216 0.58 24.54 -17.53
CA LYS A 216 -0.36 23.67 -16.77
C LYS A 216 -0.76 24.22 -15.38
N LYS A 217 -0.40 25.46 -15.08
CA LYS A 217 -0.77 26.17 -13.83
C LYS A 217 -1.94 27.16 -13.99
N GLN A 218 -2.54 27.24 -15.19
CA GLN A 218 -3.86 27.84 -15.43
C GLN A 218 -4.88 26.72 -15.58
#